data_AF-A0A5K4FCR3-F1
#
_entry.id   AF-A0A5K4FCR3-F1
#
_cell.length_a   1.000
_cell.length_b   1.000
_cell.length_c   1.000
_cell.angle_alpha   90.00
_cell.angle_beta   90.00
_cell.angle_gamma   90.00
#
_symmetry.space_group_name_H-M   'P 1'
#
loop_
_entity.id
_entity.type
_entity.pdbx_description
1 polymer ?
#
loop_
_entity_poly.entity_id
_entity_poly.type
_entity_poly.pdbx_seq_one_letter_code
_entity_poly.pdbx_strand_id
1 'polypeptide(L)'
;MLYRIILLFTLLFDLSITKEIDVYKLPFVISKSGAMIITDHEEKMSLSSDLLLTHKDILCTTKIDLKRPTEAEIKAKSGKRKVFQHCKNETKIEKPRKEVPKKSVKK
;
A
#
# COMPACT_ATOMS: atom_id res chain seq x y z
N MET A 1 7.30 -12.63 45.38
CA MET A 1 7.20 -13.76 44.43
C MET A 1 5.99 -13.68 43.50
N LEU A 2 4.79 -13.35 44.02
CA LEU A 2 3.56 -13.24 43.22
C LEU A 2 3.69 -12.37 41.94
N TYR A 3 4.34 -11.21 42.06
CA TYR A 3 4.54 -10.31 40.91
C TYR A 3 5.32 -10.95 39.75
N ARG A 4 6.34 -11.78 40.05
CA ARG A 4 7.11 -12.50 39.02
C ARG A 4 6.26 -13.55 38.30
N ILE A 5 5.34 -14.20 39.01
CA ILE A 5 4.44 -15.21 38.45
C ILE A 5 3.42 -14.56 37.52
N ILE A 6 2.83 -13.41 37.94
CA ILE A 6 1.89 -12.64 37.10
C ILE A 6 2.59 -12.16 35.82
N LEU A 7 3.81 -11.63 35.93
CA LEU A 7 4.58 -11.15 34.77
C LEU A 7 4.90 -12.26 33.74
N LEU A 8 5.24 -13.46 34.23
CA LEU A 8 5.43 -14.64 33.40
C LEU A 8 4.14 -15.06 32.68
N PHE A 9 3.01 -15.02 33.39
CA PHE A 9 1.71 -15.33 32.79
C PHE A 9 1.31 -14.33 31.72
N THR A 10 1.51 -13.02 31.93
CA THR A 10 1.21 -12.01 30.90
C THR A 10 2.05 -12.19 29.64
N LEU A 11 3.35 -12.49 29.78
CA LEU A 11 4.23 -12.75 28.63
C LEU A 11 3.81 -13.99 27.82
N LEU A 12 3.41 -15.06 28.50
CA LEU A 12 2.93 -16.28 27.83
C LEU A 12 1.57 -16.07 27.15
N PHE A 13 0.70 -15.26 27.75
CA PHE A 13 -0.60 -14.93 27.17
C PHE A 13 -0.43 -14.06 25.92
N ASP A 14 0.46 -13.06 25.96
CA ASP A 14 0.80 -12.23 24.80
C ASP A 14 1.36 -13.06 23.65
N LEU A 15 2.21 -14.07 23.96
CA LEU A 15 2.74 -14.98 22.94
C LEU A 15 1.64 -15.90 22.36
N SER A 16 0.65 -16.30 23.16
CA SER A 16 -0.44 -17.18 22.71
C SER A 16 -1.42 -16.47 21.78
N ILE A 17 -1.52 -15.14 21.86
CA ILE A 17 -2.35 -14.32 20.95
C ILE A 17 -1.59 -14.02 19.65
N THR A 18 -0.47 -14.69 19.34
CA THR A 18 0.06 -14.70 17.97
C THR A 18 -1.01 -15.30 17.06
N LYS A 19 -1.83 -14.40 16.51
CA LYS A 19 -2.92 -14.71 15.59
C LYS A 19 -2.36 -15.63 14.53
N GLU A 20 -2.91 -16.84 14.44
CA GLU A 20 -2.72 -17.67 13.25
C GLU A 20 -3.08 -16.78 12.07
N ILE A 21 -2.09 -16.46 11.23
CA ILE A 21 -2.34 -15.77 9.98
C ILE A 21 -3.16 -16.77 9.19
N ASP A 22 -4.47 -16.53 9.08
CA ASP A 22 -5.34 -17.41 8.32
C ASP A 22 -4.90 -17.34 6.85
N VAL A 23 -4.26 -18.41 6.37
CA VAL A 23 -3.70 -18.48 5.03
C VAL A 23 -4.83 -18.90 4.09
N TYR A 24 -5.56 -17.92 3.57
CA TYR A 24 -6.57 -18.17 2.55
C TYR A 24 -5.92 -18.46 1.19
N LYS A 25 -6.28 -19.60 0.59
CA LYS A 25 -5.89 -19.95 -0.78
C LYS A 25 -6.86 -19.33 -1.77
N LEU A 26 -6.48 -18.23 -2.38
CA LEU A 26 -7.27 -17.62 -3.47
C LEU A 26 -6.85 -18.20 -4.83
N PRO A 27 -7.81 -18.56 -5.70
CA PRO A 27 -7.49 -18.97 -7.06
C PRO A 27 -6.94 -17.78 -7.84
N PHE A 28 -5.99 -18.05 -8.74
CA PHE A 28 -5.50 -17.07 -9.70
C PHE A 28 -5.68 -17.58 -11.13
N VAL A 29 -5.80 -16.65 -12.07
CA VAL A 29 -5.78 -16.93 -13.50
C VAL A 29 -4.62 -16.17 -14.15
N ILE A 30 -4.06 -16.75 -15.21
CA ILE A 30 -3.05 -16.09 -16.05
C ILE A 30 -3.74 -15.57 -17.31
N SER A 31 -3.64 -14.27 -17.56
CA SER A 31 -4.17 -13.66 -18.78
C SER A 31 -3.33 -14.06 -20.01
N LYS A 32 -3.87 -13.82 -21.21
CA LYS A 32 -3.11 -14.00 -22.47
C LYS A 32 -1.84 -13.14 -22.55
N SER A 33 -1.80 -12.03 -21.83
CA SER A 33 -0.62 -11.15 -21.73
C SER A 33 0.37 -11.56 -20.62
N GLY A 34 0.10 -12.67 -19.93
CA GLY A 34 0.93 -13.17 -18.83
C GLY A 34 0.69 -12.48 -17.49
N ALA A 35 -0.39 -11.70 -17.35
CA ALA A 35 -0.73 -11.09 -16.06
C ALA A 35 -1.36 -12.14 -15.14
N MET A 36 -0.89 -12.22 -13.90
CA MET A 36 -1.54 -13.00 -12.84
C MET A 36 -2.68 -12.17 -12.25
N ILE A 37 -3.87 -12.75 -12.14
CA ILE A 37 -5.07 -12.07 -11.65
C ILE A 37 -5.69 -12.92 -10.55
N ILE A 38 -5.88 -12.32 -9.38
CA ILE A 38 -6.63 -12.86 -8.26
C ILE A 38 -7.88 -11.99 -8.09
N THR A 39 -9.03 -12.62 -7.97
CA THR A 39 -10.28 -11.94 -7.67
C THR A 39 -10.83 -12.51 -6.38
N ASP A 40 -11.15 -11.66 -5.43
CA ASP A 40 -11.78 -12.02 -4.17
C ASP A 40 -12.97 -11.10 -3.92
N HIS A 41 -14.18 -11.62 -4.07
CA HIS A 41 -15.42 -10.84 -3.98
C HIS A 41 -15.36 -9.51 -4.77
N GLU A 42 -15.22 -8.39 -4.06
CA GLU A 42 -15.22 -7.03 -4.61
C GLU A 42 -13.80 -6.47 -4.85
N GLU A 43 -12.77 -7.25 -4.50
CA GLU A 43 -11.37 -6.95 -4.70
C GLU A 43 -10.80 -7.70 -5.91
N LYS A 44 -9.97 -7.00 -6.66
CA LYS A 44 -9.21 -7.56 -7.78
C LYS A 44 -7.76 -7.14 -7.67
N MET A 45 -6.89 -8.11 -7.57
CA MET A 45 -5.45 -7.94 -7.66
C MET A 45 -4.96 -8.46 -8.99
N SER A 46 -4.12 -7.69 -9.69
CA SER A 46 -3.43 -8.17 -10.87
C SER A 46 -1.98 -7.75 -10.87
N LEU A 47 -1.08 -8.68 -11.16
CA LEU A 47 0.33 -8.43 -11.37
C LEU A 47 0.65 -8.64 -12.85
N SER A 48 1.06 -7.58 -13.54
CA SER A 48 1.44 -7.65 -14.95
C SER A 48 2.82 -8.29 -15.15
N SER A 49 3.16 -8.58 -16.42
CA SER A 49 4.47 -9.09 -16.80
C SER A 49 5.62 -8.12 -16.51
N ASP A 50 5.36 -6.82 -16.47
CA ASP A 50 6.32 -5.79 -16.06
C ASP A 50 6.34 -5.52 -14.54
N LEU A 51 5.68 -6.39 -13.76
CA LEU A 51 5.59 -6.32 -12.29
C LEU A 51 4.88 -5.07 -11.78
N LEU A 52 3.90 -4.56 -12.52
CA LEU A 52 2.98 -3.55 -12.03
C LEU A 52 1.84 -4.25 -11.28
N LEU A 53 1.84 -4.13 -9.95
CA LEU A 53 0.73 -4.59 -9.13
C LEU A 53 -0.41 -3.57 -9.21
N THR A 54 -1.58 -4.01 -9.64
CA THR A 54 -2.83 -3.24 -9.55
C THR A 54 -3.74 -3.91 -8.56
N HIS A 55 -4.05 -3.21 -7.48
CA HIS A 55 -5.10 -3.57 -6.55
C HIS A 55 -6.31 -2.66 -6.81
N LYS A 56 -7.49 -3.25 -6.97
CA LYS A 56 -8.73 -2.53 -7.22
C LYS A 56 -9.81 -3.08 -6.30
N ASP A 57 -10.39 -2.19 -5.51
CA ASP A 57 -11.61 -2.44 -4.76
C ASP A 57 -12.78 -1.63 -5.37
N ILE A 58 -13.91 -1.54 -4.68
CA ILE A 58 -15.11 -0.83 -5.13
C ILE A 58 -14.83 0.68 -5.35
N LEU A 59 -14.04 1.26 -4.46
CA LEU A 59 -13.82 2.69 -4.32
C LEU A 59 -12.51 3.12 -4.98
N CYS A 60 -11.46 2.33 -4.83
CA CYS A 60 -10.10 2.71 -5.12
C CYS A 60 -9.43 1.78 -6.12
N THR A 61 -8.51 2.35 -6.88
CA THR A 61 -7.54 1.61 -7.67
C THR A 61 -6.16 2.10 -7.28
N THR A 62 -5.33 1.19 -6.80
CA THR A 62 -3.94 1.43 -6.42
C THR A 62 -3.02 0.66 -7.36
N LYS A 63 -2.02 1.34 -7.92
CA LYS A 63 -0.99 0.76 -8.76
C LYS A 63 0.38 0.96 -8.13
N ILE A 64 1.14 -0.11 -7.98
CA ILE A 64 2.47 -0.11 -7.38
C ILE A 64 3.46 -0.70 -8.37
N ASP A 65 4.49 0.06 -8.73
CA ASP A 65 5.60 -0.43 -9.55
C ASP A 65 6.52 -1.34 -8.70
N LEU A 66 6.51 -2.64 -8.98
CA LEU A 66 7.37 -3.64 -8.32
C LEU A 66 8.47 -4.16 -9.24
N LYS A 67 8.92 -3.36 -10.22
CA LYS A 67 10.07 -3.71 -11.06
C LYS A 67 11.28 -4.10 -10.21
N ARG A 68 12.17 -4.87 -10.83
CA ARG A 68 13.45 -5.23 -10.19
C ARG A 68 14.27 -3.96 -9.89
N PRO A 69 15.04 -3.93 -8.78
CA PRO A 69 15.97 -2.85 -8.50
C PRO A 69 16.97 -2.63 -9.64
N THR A 70 17.28 -1.38 -9.92
CA THR A 70 18.43 -1.02 -10.78
C THR A 70 19.75 -1.24 -10.05
N GLU A 71 20.87 -1.30 -10.77
CA GLU A 71 22.21 -1.43 -10.16
C GLU A 71 22.52 -0.31 -9.16
N ALA A 72 22.08 0.92 -9.46
CA ALA A 72 22.22 2.06 -8.55
C ALA A 72 21.41 1.87 -7.26
N GLU A 73 20.18 1.38 -7.35
CA GLU A 73 19.34 1.05 -6.18
C GLU A 73 19.94 -0.08 -5.35
N ILE A 74 20.50 -1.12 -6.00
CA ILE A 74 21.20 -2.23 -5.33
C ILE A 74 22.42 -1.70 -4.56
N LYS A 75 23.25 -0.87 -5.19
CA LYS A 75 24.43 -0.26 -4.56
C LYS A 75 24.07 0.64 -3.38
N ALA A 76 23.00 1.43 -3.52
CA ALA A 76 22.49 2.30 -2.47
C ALA A 76 21.69 1.54 -1.39
N LYS A 77 21.40 0.24 -1.60
CA LYS A 77 20.52 -0.60 -0.77
C LYS A 77 19.16 0.07 -0.49
N SER A 78 18.71 0.94 -1.40
CA SER A 78 17.53 1.77 -1.24
C SER A 78 17.06 2.30 -2.59
N GLY A 79 15.79 2.66 -2.68
CA GLY A 79 15.15 3.15 -3.90
C GLY A 79 13.76 3.67 -3.61
N LYS A 80 13.06 4.15 -4.64
CA LYS A 80 11.67 4.60 -4.53
C LYS A 80 10.85 3.99 -5.65
N ARG A 81 9.66 3.50 -5.32
CA ARG A 81 8.67 3.04 -6.28
C ARG A 81 7.52 4.03 -6.40
N LYS A 82 6.90 4.08 -7.57
CA LYS A 82 5.73 4.93 -7.80
C LYS A 82 4.50 4.19 -7.32
N VAL A 83 3.71 4.87 -6.50
CA VAL A 83 2.38 4.44 -6.08
C VAL A 83 1.39 5.43 -6.69
N PHE A 84 0.42 4.92 -7.45
CA PHE A 84 -0.67 5.71 -8.00
C PHE A 84 -1.96 5.23 -7.39
N GLN A 85 -2.66 6.10 -6.68
CA GLN A 85 -3.95 5.78 -6.09
C GLN A 85 -5.01 6.68 -6.72
N HIS A 86 -6.15 6.09 -7.05
CA HIS A 86 -7.31 6.81 -7.56
C HIS A 86 -8.56 6.26 -6.87
N CYS A 87 -9.21 7.08 -6.05
CA CYS A 87 -10.42 6.73 -5.34
C CYS A 87 -11.62 7.53 -5.85
N LYS A 88 -12.76 6.87 -6.00
CA LYS A 88 -14.05 7.52 -6.24
C LYS A 88 -14.40 8.31 -4.96
N ASN A 89 -14.70 9.60 -5.13
CA ASN A 89 -15.03 10.58 -4.09
C ASN A 89 -13.85 11.34 -3.43
N GLU A 90 -12.69 11.46 -4.10
CA GLU A 90 -11.80 12.59 -3.78
C GLU A 90 -12.46 13.91 -4.25
N THR A 91 -13.31 14.47 -3.38
CA THR A 91 -13.85 15.81 -3.49
C THR A 91 -12.68 16.77 -3.67
N LYS A 92 -12.67 17.49 -4.80
CA LYS A 92 -11.68 18.50 -5.17
C LYS A 92 -11.32 19.38 -3.96
N ILE A 93 -10.14 19.19 -3.38
CA ILE A 93 -9.56 20.21 -2.50
C ILE A 93 -9.14 21.35 -3.41
N GLU A 94 -10.06 22.29 -3.64
CA GLU A 94 -9.78 23.56 -4.28
C GLU A 94 -8.69 24.26 -3.45
N LYS A 95 -7.48 24.35 -4.00
CA LYS A 95 -6.38 25.10 -3.35
C LYS A 95 -6.84 26.52 -3.09
N PRO A 96 -6.67 27.09 -1.88
CA PRO A 96 -7.03 28.47 -1.63
C PRO A 96 -6.29 29.39 -2.60
N ARG A 97 -7.05 30.24 -3.28
CA ARG A 97 -6.55 31.34 -4.10
C ARG A 97 -5.67 32.21 -3.21
N LYS A 98 -4.34 32.10 -3.34
CA LYS A 98 -3.43 33.03 -2.68
C LYS A 98 -3.69 34.41 -3.28
N GLU A 99 -4.28 35.30 -2.51
CA GLU A 99 -4.38 36.72 -2.86
C GLU A 99 -2.97 37.27 -3.10
N VAL A 100 -2.77 37.85 -4.28
CA VAL A 100 -1.54 38.54 -4.64
C VAL A 100 -1.46 39.82 -3.79
N PRO A 101 -0.42 40.00 -2.96
CA PRO A 101 -0.31 41.20 -2.15
C PRO A 101 -0.03 42.42 -3.05
N LYS A 102 -0.93 43.41 -2.98
CA LYS A 102 -0.72 44.74 -3.57
C LYS A 102 0.49 45.38 -2.88
N LYS A 103 1.66 45.37 -3.54
CA LYS A 103 2.77 46.25 -3.13
C LYS A 103 2.36 47.70 -3.43
N SER A 104 2.17 48.45 -2.37
CA SER A 104 2.05 49.90 -2.35
C SER A 104 3.26 50.53 -3.04
N VAL A 105 2.97 51.38 -4.02
CA VAL A 105 3.95 52.21 -4.72
C VAL A 105 4.48 53.24 -3.72
N LYS A 106 5.77 53.15 -3.38
CA LYS A 106 6.50 54.25 -2.73
C LYS A 106 6.67 55.37 -3.74
N LYS A 107 6.27 56.58 -3.37
CA LYS A 107 6.80 57.83 -3.91
C LYS A 107 7.19 58.71 -2.74
#